data_AF-A0A448SP10-F1
#
_entry.id   AF-A0A448SP10-F1
#
_cell.length_a   1.000
_cell.length_b   1.000
_cell.length_c   1.000
_cell.angle_alpha   90.00
_cell.angle_beta   90.00
_cell.angle_gamma   90.00
#
_symmetry.space_group_name_H-M   'P 1'
#
loop_
_entity.id
_entity.type
_entity.pdbx_description
1 polymer ?
#
loop_
_entity_poly.entity_id
_entity_poly.type
_entity_poly.pdbx_seq_one_letter_code
_entity_poly.pdbx_strand_id
1 'polypeptide(L)'
;MKLKRLGLIVAGLVGVAAVATVWLLRTPASTFDHAPAGKPAASADLLRQGEYVARLGDCVACHSTPDGAPFSGGLAMATPVGKIYTTNITPDDETGIGRYTLADFDRAVRHGVARDGHRLYPAMPFPSYQKLSDDDVAALYAFMMQGVKPVSRQNSPTEIPWPLNMRWPLALWSAAFSRGGPYQAQESQNALWNRGAYLVEGPGHCGSCHTPRGLAFNEKALDAGSQDYLAGALLDGWYAPSLRNDANTGIRRWSEQDVVTFLKQGRNQHAVVFGSMTDAFNNSTQFMSDDDLRAIAHYLKALPPGSNNRGSAWQYPQDTATGDSGNHPGRQTYMARCSSCHGADGRGQTPWIPPLAGATSMQVDASSSINVVLNGSARIVAHGVPDAYRMPPYRKQLTDRQTAEVLNFIRTSWGNQGAETDAKAVGELREKTDPASSSVIILQMR
;
A
#
# COMPACT_ATOMS: atom_id res chain seq x y z
N MET A 1 -25.20 10.87 53.32
CA MET A 1 -24.49 9.77 52.59
C MET A 1 -24.43 9.95 51.07
N LYS A 2 -25.50 10.42 50.39
CA LYS A 2 -25.52 10.57 48.91
C LYS A 2 -24.50 11.58 48.36
N LEU A 3 -24.31 12.75 48.99
CA LEU A 3 -23.33 13.75 48.53
C LEU A 3 -21.86 13.30 48.67
N LYS A 4 -21.51 12.57 49.74
CA LYS A 4 -20.13 12.03 49.91
C LYS A 4 -19.81 10.96 48.87
N ARG A 5 -20.78 10.10 48.52
CA ARG A 5 -20.64 9.12 47.43
C ARG A 5 -20.55 9.79 46.06
N LEU A 6 -21.34 10.83 45.81
CA LEU A 6 -21.27 11.61 44.57
C LEU A 6 -19.92 12.33 44.44
N GLY A 7 -19.41 12.93 45.52
CA GLY A 7 -18.09 13.58 45.53
C GLY A 7 -16.93 12.62 45.27
N LEU A 8 -16.99 11.40 45.81
CA LEU A 8 -16.00 10.35 45.52
C LEU A 8 -16.07 9.85 44.07
N ILE A 9 -17.26 9.73 43.49
CA ILE A 9 -17.44 9.35 42.08
C ILE A 9 -16.90 10.46 41.17
N VAL A 10 -17.22 11.72 41.44
CA VAL A 10 -16.72 12.86 40.66
C VAL A 10 -15.21 12.99 40.79
N ALA A 11 -14.64 12.87 41.99
CA ALA A 11 -13.19 12.88 42.19
C ALA A 11 -12.50 11.71 41.48
N GLY A 12 -13.11 10.52 41.49
CA GLY A 12 -12.63 9.37 40.74
C GLY A 12 -12.64 9.61 39.23
N LEU A 13 -13.73 10.14 38.68
CA LEU A 13 -13.85 10.48 37.25
C LEU A 13 -12.86 11.57 36.83
N VAL A 14 -12.66 12.60 37.66
CA VAL A 14 -11.65 13.65 37.42
C VAL A 14 -10.24 13.08 37.46
N GLY A 15 -9.95 12.19 38.42
CA GLY A 15 -8.65 11.50 38.49
C GLY A 15 -8.38 10.65 37.25
N VAL A 16 -9.37 9.87 36.80
CA VAL A 16 -9.27 9.08 35.56
C VAL A 16 -9.10 9.98 34.34
N ALA A 17 -9.85 11.09 34.24
CA ALA A 17 -9.72 12.04 33.15
C ALA A 17 -8.35 12.73 33.14
N ALA A 18 -7.79 13.07 34.30
CA ALA A 18 -6.45 13.65 34.42
C ALA A 18 -5.37 12.66 33.98
N VAL A 19 -5.44 11.40 34.44
CA VAL A 19 -4.50 10.34 34.03
C VAL A 19 -4.61 10.04 32.53
N ALA A 20 -5.83 9.95 32.00
CA ALA A 20 -6.07 9.77 30.57
C ALA A 20 -5.50 10.95 29.77
N THR A 21 -5.70 12.18 30.23
CA THR A 21 -5.17 13.38 29.55
C THR A 21 -3.64 13.40 29.55
N VAL A 22 -3.00 13.11 30.68
CA VAL A 22 -1.53 13.01 30.78
C VAL A 22 -0.99 11.92 29.86
N TRP A 23 -1.66 10.76 29.80
CA TRP A 23 -1.24 9.66 28.94
C TRP A 23 -1.47 9.96 27.45
N LEU A 24 -2.57 10.62 27.08
CA LEU A 24 -2.87 11.04 25.71
C LEU A 24 -1.85 12.08 25.19
N LEU A 25 -1.45 13.01 26.06
CA LEU A 25 -0.46 14.06 25.79
C LEU A 25 0.99 13.57 25.94
N ARG A 26 1.21 12.32 26.37
CA ARG A 26 2.56 11.78 26.55
C ARG A 26 3.23 11.61 25.18
N THR A 27 4.38 12.26 25.03
CA THR A 27 5.33 11.96 23.97
C THR A 27 5.93 10.58 24.23
N PRO A 28 5.88 9.63 23.26
CA PRO A 28 6.55 8.35 23.41
C PRO A 28 8.06 8.56 23.59
N ALA A 29 8.77 7.61 24.17
CA ALA A 29 10.23 7.68 24.29
C ALA A 29 10.90 7.34 22.95
N SER A 30 12.10 7.86 22.68
CA SER A 30 12.91 7.57 21.48
C SER A 30 14.27 7.08 21.96
N THR A 31 14.84 6.14 21.22
CA THR A 31 16.24 5.74 21.42
C THR A 31 17.23 6.88 21.17
N PHE A 32 16.77 7.97 20.52
CA PHE A 32 17.55 9.17 20.20
C PHE A 32 17.30 10.37 21.13
N ASP A 33 16.60 10.20 22.26
CA ASP A 33 16.33 11.30 23.22
C ASP A 33 17.61 11.97 23.77
N HIS A 34 18.73 11.25 23.74
CA HIS A 34 20.04 11.74 24.17
C HIS A 34 20.99 12.01 23.00
N ALA A 35 20.50 12.00 21.76
CA ALA A 35 21.30 12.34 20.60
C ALA A 35 21.69 13.83 20.64
N PRO A 36 22.88 14.21 20.13
CA PRO A 36 23.30 15.61 20.08
C PRO A 36 22.30 16.48 19.31
N ALA A 37 22.03 17.70 19.80
CA ALA A 37 21.07 18.63 19.20
C ALA A 37 21.50 19.22 17.83
N GLY A 38 22.64 18.80 17.29
CA GLY A 38 23.18 19.25 16.00
C GLY A 38 22.98 18.24 14.88
N LYS A 39 22.99 18.72 13.64
CA LYS A 39 23.01 17.89 12.43
C LYS A 39 24.44 17.91 11.86
N PRO A 40 25.36 17.08 12.37
CA PRO A 40 26.71 17.02 11.80
C PRO A 40 26.62 16.64 10.32
N ALA A 41 27.60 17.09 9.54
CA ALA A 41 27.67 16.73 8.12
C ALA A 41 27.66 15.21 7.96
N ALA A 42 26.67 14.69 7.25
CA ALA A 42 26.52 13.27 7.01
C ALA A 42 27.56 12.76 6.00
N SER A 43 28.05 11.54 6.20
CA SER A 43 28.89 10.89 5.19
C SER A 43 28.08 10.59 3.93
N ALA A 44 28.75 10.48 2.79
CA ALA A 44 28.11 10.09 1.54
C ALA A 44 27.42 8.71 1.63
N ASP A 45 28.00 7.77 2.40
CA ASP A 45 27.41 6.45 2.65
C ASP A 45 26.10 6.55 3.42
N LEU A 46 26.06 7.35 4.49
CA LEU A 46 24.86 7.53 5.31
C LEU A 46 23.72 8.17 4.49
N LEU A 47 24.03 9.16 3.65
CA LEU A 47 23.05 9.79 2.76
C LEU A 47 22.51 8.80 1.72
N ARG A 48 23.37 7.93 1.18
CA ARG A 48 22.97 6.92 0.20
C ARG A 48 22.09 5.83 0.84
N GLN A 49 22.41 5.42 2.06
CA GLN A 49 21.56 4.51 2.83
C GLN A 49 20.21 5.16 3.14
N GLY A 50 20.20 6.42 3.57
CA GLY A 50 18.96 7.15 3.85
C GLY A 50 18.08 7.32 2.63
N GLU A 51 18.67 7.61 1.47
CA GLU A 51 17.97 7.64 0.18
C GLU A 51 17.38 6.27 -0.16
N TYR A 52 18.12 5.19 0.08
CA TYR A 52 17.64 3.84 -0.11
C TYR A 52 16.46 3.51 0.81
N VAL A 53 16.55 3.84 2.11
CA VAL A 53 15.44 3.64 3.07
C VAL A 53 14.21 4.48 2.67
N ALA A 54 14.41 5.71 2.16
CA ALA A 54 13.32 6.54 1.64
C ALA A 54 12.63 5.90 0.43
N ARG A 55 13.38 5.17 -0.42
CA ARG A 55 12.82 4.37 -1.53
C ARG A 55 12.06 3.17 -0.98
N LEU A 56 12.64 2.42 -0.04
CA LEU A 56 11.97 1.27 0.57
C LEU A 56 10.63 1.66 1.21
N GLY A 57 10.59 2.78 1.92
CA GLY A 57 9.39 3.35 2.55
C GLY A 57 8.48 4.17 1.64
N ASP A 58 8.70 4.14 0.33
CA ASP A 58 7.92 4.86 -0.69
C ASP A 58 7.59 6.33 -0.33
N CYS A 59 8.51 6.99 0.40
CA CYS A 59 8.24 8.27 1.05
C CYS A 59 7.90 9.35 0.01
N VAL A 60 8.58 9.30 -1.13
CA VAL A 60 8.42 10.28 -2.20
C VAL A 60 7.03 10.16 -2.85
N ALA A 61 6.51 8.94 -3.07
CA ALA A 61 5.21 8.70 -3.67
C ALA A 61 4.06 9.32 -2.88
N CYS A 62 4.13 9.23 -1.56
CA CYS A 62 3.11 9.83 -0.70
C CYS A 62 3.34 11.35 -0.52
N HIS A 63 4.58 11.78 -0.30
CA HIS A 63 4.90 13.16 0.05
C HIS A 63 5.19 14.06 -1.16
N SER A 64 4.70 13.74 -2.34
CA SER A 64 4.82 14.62 -3.51
C SER A 64 3.54 14.62 -4.34
N THR A 65 3.36 15.65 -5.15
CA THR A 65 2.34 15.69 -6.20
C THR A 65 3.01 15.60 -7.57
N PRO A 66 2.28 15.17 -8.64
CA PRO A 66 2.80 15.12 -10.00
C PRO A 66 3.59 16.37 -10.44
N ASP A 67 3.04 17.56 -10.13
CA ASP A 67 3.60 18.86 -10.53
C ASP A 67 4.38 19.54 -9.39
N GLY A 68 4.60 18.83 -8.28
CA GLY A 68 5.25 19.36 -7.08
C GLY A 68 6.72 19.00 -6.99
N ALA A 69 7.47 19.78 -6.21
CA ALA A 69 8.82 19.38 -5.84
C ALA A 69 8.77 18.11 -4.98
N PRO A 70 9.78 17.21 -5.07
CA PRO A 70 9.83 16.01 -4.25
C PRO A 70 9.68 16.32 -2.76
N PHE A 71 8.94 15.50 -2.04
CA PHE A 71 8.74 15.58 -0.59
C PHE A 71 7.99 16.84 -0.08
N SER A 72 7.49 17.70 -0.97
CA SER A 72 6.78 18.95 -0.62
C SER A 72 5.32 18.77 -0.20
N GLY A 73 4.83 17.52 -0.13
CA GLY A 73 3.48 17.15 0.29
C GLY A 73 2.39 17.55 -0.70
N GLY A 74 1.15 17.52 -0.24
CA GLY A 74 -0.04 17.95 -0.98
C GLY A 74 -0.80 16.87 -1.72
N LEU A 75 -0.36 15.61 -1.66
CA LEU A 75 -1.12 14.50 -2.23
C LEU A 75 -2.42 14.34 -1.45
N ALA A 76 -3.56 14.40 -2.15
CA ALA A 76 -4.86 14.17 -1.57
C ALA A 76 -5.11 12.65 -1.46
N MET A 77 -5.40 12.16 -0.26
CA MET A 77 -5.84 10.80 -0.02
C MET A 77 -7.29 10.81 0.41
N ALA A 78 -8.15 10.18 -0.39
CA ALA A 78 -9.56 10.04 -0.06
C ALA A 78 -9.73 9.05 1.10
N THR A 79 -10.55 9.41 2.07
CA THR A 79 -11.02 8.50 3.12
C THR A 79 -12.55 8.54 3.19
N PRO A 80 -13.21 7.52 3.76
CA PRO A 80 -14.67 7.53 3.92
C PRO A 80 -15.22 8.73 4.71
N VAL A 81 -14.36 9.42 5.48
CA VAL A 81 -14.73 10.54 6.35
C VAL A 81 -14.23 11.90 5.87
N GLY A 82 -13.64 11.97 4.67
CA GLY A 82 -13.08 13.19 4.09
C GLY A 82 -11.66 13.01 3.59
N LYS A 83 -11.10 14.01 2.89
CA LYS A 83 -9.74 13.94 2.38
C LYS A 83 -8.72 14.32 3.44
N ILE A 84 -7.59 13.63 3.43
CA ILE A 84 -6.37 14.04 4.12
C ILE A 84 -5.33 14.41 3.07
N TYR A 85 -4.41 15.30 3.44
CA TYR A 85 -3.34 15.74 2.57
C TYR A 85 -1.99 15.37 3.18
N THR A 86 -1.07 14.87 2.38
CA THR A 86 0.29 14.59 2.85
C THR A 86 1.04 15.89 3.12
N THR A 87 1.92 15.85 4.11
CA THR A 87 2.65 17.04 4.57
C THR A 87 3.95 17.25 3.81
N ASN A 88 4.43 18.48 3.78
CA ASN A 88 5.79 18.82 3.38
C ASN A 88 6.77 18.23 4.40
N ILE A 89 7.65 17.33 3.95
CA ILE A 89 8.71 16.71 4.75
C ILE A 89 10.11 17.08 4.26
N THR A 90 10.23 18.16 3.47
CA THR A 90 11.53 18.75 3.12
C THR A 90 12.20 19.39 4.34
N PRO A 91 13.51 19.67 4.32
CA PRO A 91 14.20 20.30 5.45
C PRO A 91 13.91 21.79 5.60
N ASP A 92 12.81 22.29 5.02
CA ASP A 92 12.34 23.66 5.23
C ASP A 92 11.95 23.90 6.69
N ASP A 93 12.43 24.99 7.29
CA ASP A 93 12.29 25.27 8.72
C ASP A 93 10.90 25.76 9.13
N GLU A 94 10.12 26.30 8.21
CA GLU A 94 8.83 26.92 8.50
C GLU A 94 7.66 26.01 8.17
N THR A 95 7.74 25.34 7.02
CA THR A 95 6.65 24.55 6.44
C THR A 95 6.96 23.06 6.36
N GLY A 96 8.24 22.68 6.49
CA GLY A 96 8.71 21.29 6.46
C GLY A 96 9.15 20.75 7.83
N ILE A 97 10.07 19.80 7.82
CA ILE A 97 10.65 19.17 9.01
C ILE A 97 12.02 19.76 9.39
N GLY A 98 12.39 20.93 8.85
CA GLY A 98 13.69 21.57 9.09
C GLY A 98 14.06 21.70 10.57
N ARG A 99 13.07 21.90 11.44
CA ARG A 99 13.27 22.03 12.90
C ARG A 99 13.11 20.74 13.71
N TYR A 100 12.89 19.59 13.06
CA TYR A 100 12.82 18.30 13.74
C TYR A 100 14.22 17.89 14.21
N THR A 101 14.31 17.41 15.45
CA THR A 101 15.46 16.61 15.92
C THR A 101 15.35 15.17 15.39
N LEU A 102 16.42 14.38 15.52
CA LEU A 102 16.35 12.95 15.20
C LEU A 102 15.29 12.23 16.07
N ALA A 103 15.15 12.60 17.34
CA ALA A 103 14.12 12.06 18.22
C ALA A 103 12.70 12.45 17.76
N ASP A 104 12.49 13.70 17.32
CA ASP A 104 11.19 14.11 16.77
C ASP A 104 10.86 13.36 15.48
N PHE A 105 11.86 13.16 14.63
CA PHE A 105 11.70 12.42 13.38
C PHE A 105 11.34 10.96 13.64
N ASP A 106 12.05 10.32 14.58
CA ASP A 106 11.76 8.97 15.04
C ASP A 106 10.31 8.84 15.57
N ARG A 107 9.85 9.80 16.38
CA ARG A 107 8.47 9.87 16.86
C ARG A 107 7.45 9.95 15.75
N ALA A 108 7.71 10.79 14.75
CA ALA A 108 6.80 10.93 13.62
C ALA A 108 6.72 9.63 12.82
N VAL A 109 7.88 9.05 12.48
CA VAL A 109 7.99 7.89 11.60
C VAL A 109 7.54 6.61 12.28
N ARG A 110 8.07 6.27 13.46
CA ARG A 110 7.76 5.00 14.15
C ARG A 110 6.54 5.10 15.07
N HIS A 111 6.20 6.28 15.58
CA HIS A 111 5.14 6.40 16.59
C HIS A 111 3.92 7.23 16.15
N GLY A 112 3.95 7.82 14.96
CA GLY A 112 2.86 8.65 14.47
C GLY A 112 2.63 9.89 15.35
N VAL A 113 3.69 10.47 15.92
CA VAL A 113 3.62 11.67 16.77
C VAL A 113 4.47 12.77 16.17
N ALA A 114 3.83 13.84 15.72
CA ALA A 114 4.53 15.01 15.21
C ALA A 114 5.29 15.75 16.32
N ARG A 115 6.21 16.64 15.92
CA ARG A 115 7.05 17.42 16.86
C ARG A 115 6.25 18.26 17.87
N ASP A 116 5.09 18.78 17.47
CA ASP A 116 4.17 19.53 18.35
C ASP A 116 3.29 18.63 19.24
N GLY A 117 3.48 17.30 19.17
CA GLY A 117 2.80 16.30 19.97
C GLY A 117 1.48 15.79 19.39
N HIS A 118 0.97 16.33 18.28
CA HIS A 118 -0.28 15.81 17.70
C HIS A 118 -0.07 14.44 17.04
N ARG A 119 -1.14 13.64 17.03
CA ARG A 119 -1.14 12.30 16.43
C ARG A 119 -1.37 12.36 14.92
N LEU A 120 -0.51 11.69 14.17
CA LEU A 120 -0.64 11.51 12.73
C LEU A 120 -1.77 10.51 12.43
N TYR A 121 -2.43 10.68 11.28
CA TYR A 121 -3.40 9.69 10.83
C TYR A 121 -2.66 8.42 10.41
N PRO A 122 -3.22 7.22 10.68
CA PRO A 122 -2.61 5.95 10.30
C PRO A 122 -2.64 5.66 8.79
N ALA A 123 -2.97 6.66 7.98
CA ALA A 123 -2.68 6.66 6.55
C ALA A 123 -1.16 6.73 6.28
N MET A 124 -0.39 7.38 7.16
CA MET A 124 1.05 7.14 7.24
C MET A 124 1.23 5.78 7.94
N PRO A 125 1.93 4.81 7.33
CA PRO A 125 2.03 3.44 7.86
C PRO A 125 3.06 3.34 9.01
N PHE A 126 2.97 4.24 9.99
CA PHE A 126 3.79 4.22 11.19
C PHE A 126 3.73 2.89 11.96
N PRO A 127 2.62 2.11 11.97
CA PRO A 127 2.63 0.79 12.62
C PRO A 127 3.62 -0.18 11.98
N SER A 128 3.82 -0.12 10.66
CA SER A 128 4.85 -0.89 9.96
C SER A 128 6.23 -0.29 10.20
N TYR A 129 6.37 1.03 10.10
CA TYR A 129 7.66 1.70 10.30
C TYR A 129 8.27 1.53 11.69
N GLN A 130 7.49 1.13 12.71
CA GLN A 130 8.04 0.71 14.00
C GLN A 130 9.15 -0.33 13.89
N LYS A 131 9.11 -1.17 12.85
CA LYS A 131 10.08 -2.22 12.59
C LYS A 131 11.44 -1.69 12.13
N LEU A 132 11.52 -0.44 11.64
CA LEU A 132 12.78 0.18 11.20
C LEU A 132 13.84 0.13 12.30
N SER A 133 15.06 -0.25 11.91
CA SER A 133 16.22 -0.19 12.79
C SER A 133 16.59 1.26 13.11
N ASP A 134 17.30 1.46 14.22
CA ASP A 134 17.80 2.79 14.59
C ASP A 134 18.75 3.34 13.52
N ASP A 135 19.59 2.49 12.92
CA ASP A 135 20.50 2.88 11.84
C ASP A 135 19.74 3.39 10.60
N ASP A 136 18.66 2.72 10.21
CA ASP A 136 17.85 3.13 9.07
C ASP A 136 17.06 4.41 9.35
N VAL A 137 16.57 4.62 10.59
CA VAL A 137 15.92 5.88 11.00
C VAL A 137 16.92 7.04 10.98
N ALA A 138 18.14 6.83 11.50
CA ALA A 138 19.19 7.84 11.50
C ALA A 138 19.67 8.18 10.08
N ALA A 139 19.84 7.18 9.22
CA ALA A 139 20.20 7.36 7.82
C ALA A 139 19.10 8.11 7.06
N LEU A 140 17.84 7.70 7.23
CA LEU A 140 16.69 8.36 6.63
C LEU A 140 16.60 9.82 7.05
N TYR A 141 16.74 10.11 8.35
CA TYR A 141 16.78 11.49 8.85
C TYR A 141 17.92 12.30 8.22
N ALA A 142 19.13 11.75 8.16
CA ALA A 142 20.27 12.42 7.54
C ALA A 142 20.00 12.76 6.07
N PHE A 143 19.41 11.82 5.31
CA PHE A 143 19.02 12.05 3.92
C PHE A 143 17.93 13.13 3.80
N MET A 144 16.88 13.09 4.63
CA MET A 144 15.84 14.13 4.58
C MET A 144 16.38 15.51 4.94
N MET A 145 17.32 15.59 5.88
CA MET A 145 17.86 16.86 6.36
C MET A 145 18.95 17.47 5.48
N GLN A 146 19.73 16.65 4.78
CA GLN A 146 20.93 17.09 4.07
C GLN A 146 20.98 16.65 2.59
N GLY A 147 20.20 15.63 2.22
CA GLY A 147 20.12 15.10 0.85
C GLY A 147 18.92 15.59 0.04
N VAL A 148 17.92 16.21 0.67
CA VAL A 148 16.71 16.76 0.06
C VAL A 148 16.79 18.29 0.02
N LYS A 149 16.32 18.91 -1.07
CA LYS A 149 16.25 20.37 -1.19
C LYS A 149 15.07 20.92 -0.37
N PRO A 150 15.27 22.01 0.40
CA PRO A 150 14.17 22.64 1.13
C PRO A 150 13.16 23.25 0.14
N VAL A 151 11.87 23.10 0.44
CA VAL A 151 10.78 23.69 -0.33
C VAL A 151 9.82 24.35 0.64
N SER A 152 9.63 25.66 0.51
CA SER A 152 8.63 26.39 1.29
C SER A 152 7.24 26.18 0.68
N ARG A 153 6.45 25.26 1.24
CA ARG A 153 5.08 24.95 0.83
C ARG A 153 4.21 24.64 2.04
N GLN A 154 3.19 25.46 2.25
CA GLN A 154 2.26 25.30 3.36
C GLN A 154 1.44 24.01 3.25
N ASN A 155 1.24 23.34 4.38
CA ASN A 155 0.43 22.13 4.46
C ASN A 155 -1.06 22.46 4.31
N SER A 156 -1.77 21.67 3.51
CA SER A 156 -3.22 21.78 3.38
C SER A 156 -3.92 21.17 4.60
N PRO A 157 -4.95 21.82 5.17
CA PRO A 157 -5.73 21.24 6.24
C PRO A 157 -6.54 20.04 5.72
N THR A 158 -6.87 19.10 6.61
CA THR A 158 -7.77 17.99 6.28
C THR A 158 -9.20 18.48 6.00
N GLU A 159 -9.90 17.80 5.10
CA GLU A 159 -11.33 18.00 4.84
C GLU A 159 -12.22 17.11 5.73
N ILE A 160 -11.65 16.43 6.72
CA ILE A 160 -12.43 15.67 7.70
C ILE A 160 -13.21 16.67 8.57
N PRO A 161 -14.55 16.57 8.66
CA PRO A 161 -15.35 17.52 9.42
C PRO A 161 -15.17 17.28 10.93
N TRP A 162 -15.38 18.34 11.70
CA TRP A 162 -15.52 18.22 13.15
C TRP A 162 -16.79 17.39 13.48
N PRO A 163 -16.77 16.48 14.48
CA PRO A 163 -15.69 16.20 15.43
C PRO A 163 -14.69 15.10 15.00
N LEU A 164 -14.82 14.54 13.80
CA LEU A 164 -13.99 13.41 13.35
C LEU A 164 -12.52 13.77 13.11
N ASN A 165 -12.20 15.07 12.98
CA ASN A 165 -10.83 15.56 12.83
C ASN A 165 -10.05 15.71 14.14
N MET A 166 -10.64 15.40 15.29
CA MET A 166 -9.95 15.43 16.58
C MET A 166 -8.79 14.42 16.59
N ARG A 167 -7.61 14.85 17.04
CA ARG A 167 -6.39 14.01 17.04
C ARG A 167 -6.24 13.11 18.28
N TRP A 168 -6.88 13.45 19.39
CA TRP A 168 -6.72 12.69 20.64
C TRP A 168 -7.25 11.23 20.57
N PRO A 169 -8.35 10.89 19.84
CA PRO A 169 -8.79 9.50 19.74
C PRO A 169 -7.76 8.60 19.04
N LEU A 170 -6.93 9.18 18.17
CA LEU A 170 -5.86 8.44 17.50
C LEU A 170 -4.81 7.94 18.48
N ALA A 171 -4.60 8.59 19.63
CA ALA A 171 -3.70 8.06 20.65
C ALA A 171 -4.22 6.75 21.27
N LEU A 172 -5.54 6.65 21.49
CA LEU A 172 -6.19 5.41 21.92
C LEU A 172 -6.12 4.35 20.82
N TRP A 173 -6.35 4.75 19.56
CA TRP A 173 -6.23 3.87 18.41
C TRP A 173 -4.80 3.29 18.28
N SER A 174 -3.76 4.14 18.33
CA SER A 174 -2.37 3.70 18.23
C SER A 174 -2.00 2.76 19.36
N ALA A 175 -2.45 3.05 20.58
CA ALA A 175 -2.20 2.17 21.71
C ALA A 175 -2.97 0.84 21.63
N ALA A 176 -4.03 0.72 20.83
CA ALA A 176 -4.72 -0.54 20.62
C ALA A 176 -4.11 -1.34 19.45
N PHE A 177 -3.69 -0.67 18.38
CA PHE A 177 -3.42 -1.30 17.09
C PHE A 177 -1.98 -1.13 16.56
N SER A 178 -1.12 -0.40 17.27
CA SER A 178 0.27 -0.13 16.87
C SER A 178 1.25 -0.47 18.00
N ARG A 179 1.03 -1.63 18.64
CA ARG A 179 1.90 -2.15 19.71
C ARG A 179 3.04 -2.97 19.11
N GLY A 180 3.98 -2.28 18.45
CA GLY A 180 5.19 -2.87 17.91
C GLY A 180 6.44 -2.17 18.41
N GLY A 181 7.58 -2.63 17.91
CA GLY A 181 8.89 -2.05 18.11
C GLY A 181 9.81 -2.45 16.96
N PRO A 182 11.11 -2.13 17.05
CA PRO A 182 12.08 -2.49 16.03
C PRO A 182 12.04 -3.99 15.73
N TYR A 183 12.23 -4.35 14.46
CA TYR A 183 12.21 -5.75 14.05
C TYR A 183 13.23 -6.56 14.85
N GLN A 184 12.79 -7.72 15.34
CA GLN A 184 13.63 -8.67 16.04
C GLN A 184 13.78 -9.90 15.16
N ALA A 185 15.02 -10.29 14.89
CA ALA A 185 15.29 -11.48 14.10
C ALA A 185 14.74 -12.73 14.81
N GLN A 186 14.05 -13.58 14.05
CA GLN A 186 13.57 -14.87 14.51
C GLN A 186 14.73 -15.87 14.46
N GLU A 187 15.11 -16.40 15.61
CA GLU A 187 16.23 -17.35 15.75
C GLU A 187 16.02 -18.66 14.99
N SER A 188 14.76 -19.06 14.79
CA SER A 188 14.38 -20.25 14.02
C SER A 188 14.49 -20.06 12.50
N GLN A 189 14.80 -18.84 12.04
CA GLN A 189 14.83 -18.47 10.64
C GLN A 189 16.24 -18.05 10.21
N ASN A 190 16.56 -18.25 8.93
CA ASN A 190 17.85 -17.84 8.39
C ASN A 190 17.92 -16.31 8.16
N ALA A 191 19.11 -15.81 7.82
CA ALA A 191 19.33 -14.37 7.59
C ALA A 191 18.50 -13.82 6.41
N LEU A 192 18.34 -14.61 5.33
CA LEU A 192 17.58 -14.20 4.14
C LEU A 192 16.10 -14.00 4.48
N TRP A 193 15.52 -14.92 5.25
CA TRP A 193 14.15 -14.84 5.72
C TRP A 193 13.94 -13.63 6.64
N ASN A 194 14.84 -13.42 7.59
CA ASN A 194 14.78 -12.28 8.52
C ASN A 194 14.91 -10.94 7.77
N ARG A 195 15.75 -10.86 6.74
CA ARG A 195 15.84 -9.67 5.88
C ARG A 195 14.54 -9.44 5.10
N GLY A 196 13.94 -10.48 4.56
CA GLY A 196 12.66 -10.39 3.85
C GLY A 196 11.53 -9.95 4.77
N ALA A 197 11.44 -10.54 5.97
CA ALA A 197 10.49 -10.18 6.99
C ALA A 197 10.65 -8.71 7.42
N TYR A 198 11.88 -8.26 7.66
CA TYR A 198 12.17 -6.85 7.94
C TYR A 198 11.59 -5.94 6.86
N LEU A 199 11.92 -6.21 5.60
CA LEU A 199 11.51 -5.38 4.47
C LEU A 199 9.99 -5.37 4.27
N VAL A 200 9.33 -6.52 4.39
CA VAL A 200 7.89 -6.67 4.12
C VAL A 200 7.02 -6.15 5.29
N GLU A 201 7.42 -6.42 6.54
CA GLU A 201 6.72 -5.97 7.75
C GLU A 201 7.01 -4.51 8.10
N GLY A 202 8.19 -4.02 7.71
CA GLY A 202 8.72 -2.72 8.07
C GLY A 202 8.66 -1.69 6.95
N PRO A 203 9.81 -1.27 6.39
CA PRO A 203 9.87 -0.17 5.43
C PRO A 203 8.99 -0.39 4.20
N GLY A 204 8.92 -1.59 3.63
CA GLY A 204 8.07 -1.86 2.46
C GLY A 204 6.58 -1.88 2.76
N HIS A 205 6.18 -1.86 4.04
CA HIS A 205 4.80 -1.74 4.54
C HIS A 205 3.76 -2.54 3.73
N CYS A 206 4.10 -3.75 3.28
CA CYS A 206 3.28 -4.48 2.32
C CYS A 206 1.90 -4.82 2.92
N GLY A 207 1.86 -5.00 4.25
CA GLY A 207 0.64 -5.17 5.03
C GLY A 207 -0.37 -4.05 4.86
N SER A 208 0.08 -2.81 4.64
CA SER A 208 -0.81 -1.66 4.53
C SER A 208 -1.73 -1.72 3.31
N CYS A 209 -1.37 -2.47 2.27
CA CYS A 209 -2.26 -2.75 1.15
C CYS A 209 -2.81 -4.18 1.18
N HIS A 210 -1.98 -5.15 1.60
CA HIS A 210 -2.29 -6.56 1.43
C HIS A 210 -2.87 -7.25 2.68
N THR A 211 -3.09 -6.54 3.79
CA THR A 211 -3.76 -7.09 4.98
C THR A 211 -5.19 -6.55 5.12
N PRO A 212 -6.19 -7.41 5.36
CA PRO A 212 -7.57 -6.97 5.56
C PRO A 212 -7.71 -6.00 6.74
N ARG A 213 -8.67 -5.08 6.62
CA ARG A 213 -8.95 -4.05 7.62
C ARG A 213 -9.99 -4.50 8.64
N GLY A 214 -9.79 -4.14 9.91
CA GLY A 214 -10.75 -4.31 10.99
C GLY A 214 -11.81 -3.20 11.01
N LEU A 215 -12.75 -3.28 11.96
CA LEU A 215 -13.83 -2.29 12.11
C LEU A 215 -13.31 -0.87 12.41
N ALA A 216 -12.12 -0.76 13.03
CA ALA A 216 -11.47 0.51 13.31
C ALA A 216 -10.50 0.95 12.19
N PHE A 217 -10.63 0.38 10.99
CA PHE A 217 -9.73 0.58 9.84
C PHE A 217 -8.25 0.21 10.09
N ASN A 218 -7.95 -0.48 11.19
CA ASN A 218 -6.63 -1.03 11.48
C ASN A 218 -6.33 -2.25 10.59
N GLU A 219 -5.05 -2.51 10.33
CA GLU A 219 -4.62 -3.80 9.80
C GLU A 219 -4.97 -4.87 10.84
N LYS A 220 -5.62 -5.97 10.42
CA LYS A 220 -5.95 -7.08 11.33
C LYS A 220 -4.71 -7.79 11.87
N ALA A 221 -3.57 -7.65 11.20
CA ALA A 221 -2.28 -8.20 11.60
C ALA A 221 -1.13 -7.35 11.04
N LEU A 222 0.00 -7.33 11.74
CA LEU A 222 1.19 -6.57 11.33
C LEU A 222 2.40 -7.46 10.99
N ASP A 223 2.28 -8.78 11.19
CA ASP A 223 3.37 -9.74 10.93
C ASP A 223 2.86 -11.16 10.63
N ALA A 224 3.78 -12.04 10.24
CA ALA A 224 3.50 -13.42 9.84
C ALA A 224 2.88 -14.32 10.92
N GLY A 225 2.79 -13.88 12.18
CA GLY A 225 2.19 -14.66 13.27
C GLY A 225 0.69 -14.88 13.11
N SER A 226 0.03 -14.11 12.25
CA SER A 226 -1.40 -14.25 11.93
C SER A 226 -1.64 -14.70 10.49
N GLN A 227 -2.66 -15.52 10.29
CA GLN A 227 -3.13 -15.90 8.95
C GLN A 227 -3.80 -14.76 8.18
N ASP A 228 -4.20 -13.68 8.87
CA ASP A 228 -4.74 -12.48 8.22
C ASP A 228 -3.64 -11.62 7.58
N TYR A 229 -2.40 -11.69 8.04
CA TYR A 229 -1.32 -10.86 7.51
C TYR A 229 -1.04 -11.22 6.05
N LEU A 230 -1.08 -10.21 5.17
CA LEU A 230 -0.92 -10.34 3.72
C LEU A 230 -1.96 -11.25 3.04
N ALA A 231 -3.12 -11.49 3.66
CA ALA A 231 -4.21 -12.30 3.12
C ALA A 231 -5.09 -11.55 2.09
N GLY A 232 -4.63 -10.44 1.53
CA GLY A 232 -5.36 -9.62 0.56
C GLY A 232 -6.45 -8.74 1.18
N ALA A 233 -6.71 -7.61 0.54
CA ALA A 233 -7.69 -6.63 1.02
C ALA A 233 -8.28 -5.81 -0.13
N LEU A 234 -9.50 -5.32 0.07
CA LEU A 234 -10.07 -4.27 -0.76
C LEU A 234 -9.66 -2.91 -0.17
N LEU A 235 -8.98 -2.09 -0.96
CA LEU A 235 -8.54 -0.75 -0.60
C LEU A 235 -8.77 0.20 -1.78
N ASP A 236 -9.53 1.27 -1.55
CA ASP A 236 -9.75 2.34 -2.54
C ASP A 236 -10.24 1.86 -3.93
N GLY A 237 -11.20 0.94 -3.94
CA GLY A 237 -11.73 0.37 -5.19
C GLY A 237 -10.78 -0.59 -5.92
N TRP A 238 -9.66 -0.94 -5.30
CA TRP A 238 -8.70 -1.94 -5.76
C TRP A 238 -8.64 -3.11 -4.79
N TYR A 239 -8.71 -4.32 -5.31
CA TYR A 239 -8.38 -5.52 -4.54
C TYR A 239 -6.88 -5.78 -4.64
N ALA A 240 -6.18 -5.60 -3.52
CA ALA A 240 -4.81 -6.05 -3.33
C ALA A 240 -4.83 -7.57 -3.09
N PRO A 241 -4.23 -8.38 -3.99
CA PRO A 241 -4.19 -9.84 -3.86
C PRO A 241 -3.55 -10.31 -2.56
N SER A 242 -3.77 -11.56 -2.16
CA SER A 242 -2.93 -12.14 -1.11
C SER A 242 -1.49 -12.27 -1.59
N LEU A 243 -0.52 -12.02 -0.71
CA LEU A 243 0.90 -12.30 -0.97
C LEU A 243 1.35 -13.64 -0.37
N ARG A 244 0.40 -14.45 0.12
CA ARG A 244 0.67 -15.77 0.71
C ARG A 244 0.53 -16.88 -0.32
N ASN A 245 0.91 -18.10 0.06
CA ASN A 245 0.82 -19.29 -0.80
C ASN A 245 -0.60 -19.85 -1.00
N ASP A 246 -1.58 -18.97 -1.21
CA ASP A 246 -2.96 -19.35 -1.49
C ASP A 246 -3.09 -19.90 -2.91
N ALA A 247 -3.99 -20.86 -3.11
CA ALA A 247 -4.10 -21.58 -4.38
C ALA A 247 -4.57 -20.69 -5.55
N ASN A 248 -5.49 -19.76 -5.28
CA ASN A 248 -6.15 -18.92 -6.29
C ASN A 248 -6.03 -17.43 -6.00
N THR A 249 -5.93 -17.06 -4.74
CA THR A 249 -5.99 -15.67 -4.27
C THR A 249 -4.61 -15.08 -4.01
N GLY A 250 -3.56 -15.89 -4.11
CA GLY A 250 -2.19 -15.51 -3.77
C GLY A 250 -1.15 -16.07 -4.73
N ILE A 251 0.10 -16.13 -4.28
CA ILE A 251 1.29 -16.34 -5.11
C ILE A 251 1.78 -17.79 -5.13
N ARG A 252 0.92 -18.78 -4.80
CA ARG A 252 1.33 -20.20 -4.76
C ARG A 252 1.93 -20.66 -6.08
N ARG A 253 1.34 -20.22 -7.22
CA ARG A 253 1.77 -20.59 -8.58
C ARG A 253 3.01 -19.84 -9.06
N TRP A 254 3.48 -18.86 -8.30
CA TRP A 254 4.66 -18.07 -8.62
C TRP A 254 5.88 -18.73 -7.99
N SER A 255 6.98 -18.79 -8.73
CA SER A 255 8.30 -19.07 -8.18
C SER A 255 8.84 -17.88 -7.39
N GLU A 256 9.88 -18.06 -6.58
CA GLU A 256 10.59 -16.91 -5.98
C GLU A 256 11.12 -15.96 -7.06
N GLN A 257 11.63 -16.50 -8.18
CA GLN A 257 12.12 -15.70 -9.29
C GLN A 257 11.00 -14.89 -9.98
N ASP A 258 9.78 -15.42 -10.04
CA ASP A 258 8.63 -14.67 -10.55
C ASP A 258 8.31 -13.45 -9.68
N VAL A 259 8.43 -13.59 -8.35
CA VAL A 259 8.26 -12.48 -7.40
C VAL A 259 9.35 -11.44 -7.58
N VAL A 260 10.62 -11.86 -7.64
CA VAL A 260 11.76 -10.95 -7.91
C VAL A 260 11.54 -10.19 -9.22
N THR A 261 11.19 -10.90 -10.29
CA THR A 261 10.97 -10.30 -11.61
C THR A 261 9.83 -9.29 -11.58
N PHE A 262 8.72 -9.62 -10.92
CA PHE A 262 7.58 -8.71 -10.79
C PHE A 262 7.93 -7.43 -10.04
N LEU A 263 8.61 -7.53 -8.89
CA LEU A 263 9.00 -6.37 -8.09
C LEU A 263 10.06 -5.51 -8.80
N LYS A 264 10.93 -6.12 -9.61
CA LYS A 264 11.99 -5.44 -10.36
C LYS A 264 11.52 -4.80 -11.66
N GLN A 265 10.56 -5.41 -12.36
CA GLN A 265 10.16 -5.03 -13.74
C GLN A 265 8.70 -4.58 -13.86
N GLY A 266 7.92 -4.68 -12.78
CA GLY A 266 6.50 -4.38 -12.74
C GLY A 266 5.64 -5.44 -13.45
N ARG A 267 6.24 -6.55 -13.87
CA ARG A 267 5.57 -7.61 -14.63
C ARG A 267 6.33 -8.93 -14.58
N ASN A 268 5.62 -10.01 -14.86
CA ASN A 268 6.18 -11.34 -15.12
C ASN A 268 5.20 -12.14 -16.01
N GLN A 269 5.34 -13.46 -16.06
CA GLN A 269 4.45 -14.35 -16.81
C GLN A 269 3.02 -14.46 -16.23
N HIS A 270 2.80 -14.03 -14.99
CA HIS A 270 1.53 -14.17 -14.28
C HIS A 270 0.74 -12.86 -14.21
N ALA A 271 1.41 -11.71 -14.11
CA ALA A 271 0.77 -10.42 -13.89
C ALA A 271 1.61 -9.23 -14.33
N VAL A 272 0.94 -8.09 -14.45
CA VAL A 272 1.49 -6.76 -14.65
C VAL A 272 0.95 -5.88 -13.52
N VAL A 273 1.76 -5.00 -12.93
CA VAL A 273 1.29 -4.07 -11.88
C VAL A 273 0.15 -3.20 -12.39
N PHE A 274 -0.82 -2.92 -11.53
CA PHE A 274 -1.97 -2.08 -11.83
C PHE A 274 -2.43 -1.34 -10.56
N GLY A 275 -3.28 -0.33 -10.75
CA GLY A 275 -3.75 0.51 -9.64
C GLY A 275 -2.59 1.15 -8.88
N SER A 276 -2.75 1.30 -7.57
CA SER A 276 -1.74 1.88 -6.67
C SER A 276 -0.43 1.10 -6.61
N MET A 277 -0.42 -0.19 -6.97
CA MET A 277 0.82 -0.97 -7.07
C MET A 277 1.73 -0.45 -8.19
N THR A 278 1.17 0.23 -9.20
CA THR A 278 1.98 0.88 -10.25
C THR A 278 2.83 2.02 -9.67
N ASP A 279 2.28 2.78 -8.72
CA ASP A 279 2.99 3.87 -8.07
C ASP A 279 4.10 3.33 -7.14
N ALA A 280 3.78 2.29 -6.36
CA ALA A 280 4.76 1.59 -5.53
C ALA A 280 5.90 1.00 -6.38
N PHE A 281 5.61 0.45 -7.55
CA PHE A 281 6.64 0.00 -8.48
C PHE A 281 7.46 1.17 -9.06
N ASN A 282 6.77 2.21 -9.57
CA ASN A 282 7.40 3.34 -10.23
C ASN A 282 8.31 4.16 -9.30
N ASN A 283 8.04 4.15 -7.99
CA ASN A 283 8.73 5.01 -7.02
C ASN A 283 9.54 4.24 -5.95
N SER A 284 9.30 2.94 -5.76
CA SER A 284 9.95 2.12 -4.72
C SER A 284 10.59 0.83 -5.26
N THR A 285 9.80 -0.21 -5.57
CA THR A 285 10.33 -1.59 -5.64
C THR A 285 11.37 -1.80 -6.74
N GLN A 286 11.29 -1.06 -7.86
CA GLN A 286 12.26 -1.16 -8.95
C GLN A 286 13.67 -0.68 -8.57
N PHE A 287 13.79 0.09 -7.49
CA PHE A 287 15.06 0.63 -6.98
C PHE A 287 15.67 -0.22 -5.87
N MET A 288 14.98 -1.29 -5.46
CA MET A 288 15.50 -2.23 -4.45
C MET A 288 16.67 -3.03 -5.02
N SER A 289 17.63 -3.37 -4.15
CA SER A 289 18.73 -4.25 -4.53
C SER A 289 18.24 -5.67 -4.84
N ASP A 290 18.96 -6.39 -5.69
CA ASP A 290 18.60 -7.76 -6.05
C ASP A 290 18.57 -8.71 -4.84
N ASP A 291 19.43 -8.47 -3.85
CA ASP A 291 19.44 -9.27 -2.62
C ASP A 291 18.21 -9.01 -1.74
N ASP A 292 17.77 -7.75 -1.65
CA ASP A 292 16.53 -7.42 -0.93
C ASP A 292 15.29 -7.96 -1.64
N LEU A 293 15.26 -7.92 -2.98
CA LEU A 293 14.18 -8.53 -3.76
C LEU A 293 14.13 -10.05 -3.55
N ARG A 294 15.28 -10.73 -3.50
CA ARG A 294 15.35 -12.17 -3.17
C ARG A 294 14.90 -12.44 -1.75
N ALA A 295 15.29 -11.60 -0.79
CA ALA A 295 14.87 -11.74 0.60
C ALA A 295 13.34 -11.61 0.74
N ILE A 296 12.74 -10.60 0.11
CA ILE A 296 11.29 -10.41 0.03
C ILE A 296 10.62 -11.65 -0.58
N ALA A 297 11.11 -12.11 -1.73
CA ALA A 297 10.56 -13.29 -2.41
C ALA A 297 10.62 -14.53 -1.52
N HIS A 298 11.75 -14.78 -0.87
CA HIS A 298 11.96 -15.91 0.03
C HIS A 298 11.00 -15.87 1.22
N TYR A 299 10.87 -14.72 1.88
CA TYR A 299 9.94 -14.54 3.00
C TYR A 299 8.49 -14.79 2.57
N LEU A 300 8.03 -14.14 1.49
CA LEU A 300 6.65 -14.30 1.00
C LEU A 300 6.34 -15.74 0.60
N LYS A 301 7.29 -16.42 -0.06
CA LYS A 301 7.15 -17.84 -0.45
C LYS A 301 7.28 -18.81 0.72
N ALA A 302 7.79 -18.39 1.87
CA ALA A 302 7.78 -19.20 3.09
C ALA A 302 6.44 -19.11 3.85
N LEU A 303 5.60 -18.10 3.59
CA LEU A 303 4.33 -17.94 4.31
C LEU A 303 3.31 -19.02 3.92
N PRO A 304 2.65 -19.69 4.90
CA PRO A 304 1.57 -20.63 4.59
C PRO A 304 0.37 -19.91 3.95
N PRO A 305 -0.64 -20.63 3.44
CA PRO A 305 -1.88 -20.00 2.97
C PRO A 305 -2.57 -19.16 4.06
N GLY A 306 -3.12 -18.02 3.68
CA GLY A 306 -3.82 -17.05 4.53
C GLY A 306 -5.28 -17.39 4.80
N SER A 307 -5.93 -16.52 5.58
CA SER A 307 -7.33 -16.69 6.00
C SER A 307 -8.34 -16.59 4.85
N ASN A 308 -7.96 -16.02 3.70
CA ASN A 308 -8.79 -15.91 2.50
C ASN A 308 -8.57 -17.03 1.49
N ASN A 309 -7.71 -18.02 1.77
CA ASN A 309 -7.46 -19.14 0.86
C ASN A 309 -8.75 -19.95 0.64
N ARG A 310 -9.30 -19.91 -0.57
CA ARG A 310 -10.58 -20.55 -0.92
C ARG A 310 -10.53 -21.26 -2.27
N GLY A 311 -11.35 -22.30 -2.39
CA GLY A 311 -11.57 -23.04 -3.64
C GLY A 311 -10.52 -24.11 -3.94
N SER A 312 -10.78 -24.90 -4.99
CA SER A 312 -9.80 -25.81 -5.56
C SER A 312 -8.77 -25.02 -6.38
N ALA A 313 -7.54 -25.52 -6.46
CA ALA A 313 -6.52 -24.86 -7.27
C ALA A 313 -6.99 -24.73 -8.72
N TRP A 314 -6.92 -23.51 -9.26
CA TRP A 314 -7.28 -23.22 -10.64
C TRP A 314 -6.49 -24.10 -11.60
N GLN A 315 -7.19 -24.55 -12.65
CA GLN A 315 -6.61 -25.31 -13.74
C GLN A 315 -7.15 -24.77 -15.06
N TYR A 316 -6.29 -24.70 -16.06
CA TYR A 316 -6.70 -24.35 -17.41
C TYR A 316 -7.45 -25.54 -18.05
N PRO A 317 -8.68 -25.37 -18.55
CA PRO A 317 -9.45 -26.45 -19.18
C PRO A 317 -8.70 -27.02 -20.39
N GLN A 318 -8.69 -28.35 -20.56
CA GLN A 318 -8.01 -29.00 -21.69
C GLN A 318 -8.79 -28.87 -23.01
N ASP A 319 -10.12 -28.79 -22.96
CA ASP A 319 -10.98 -28.63 -24.14
C ASP A 319 -11.38 -27.16 -24.37
N THR A 320 -10.44 -26.35 -24.86
CA THR A 320 -10.72 -24.96 -25.25
C THR A 320 -11.48 -24.82 -26.57
N ALA A 321 -11.63 -25.91 -27.33
CA ALA A 321 -12.34 -25.89 -28.61
C ALA A 321 -13.87 -25.78 -28.46
N THR A 322 -14.43 -26.14 -27.30
CA THR A 322 -15.90 -26.22 -27.12
C THR A 322 -16.42 -25.90 -25.71
N GLY A 323 -15.57 -25.59 -24.72
CA GLY A 323 -15.99 -25.46 -23.32
C GLY A 323 -16.42 -24.06 -22.87
N ASP A 324 -17.73 -23.80 -22.97
CA ASP A 324 -18.52 -23.07 -21.97
C ASP A 324 -18.68 -21.53 -22.02
N SER A 325 -18.80 -20.95 -23.22
CA SER A 325 -19.26 -19.55 -23.33
C SER A 325 -19.85 -19.16 -24.70
N GLY A 326 -20.23 -20.12 -25.53
CA GLY A 326 -20.73 -19.86 -26.89
C GLY A 326 -21.85 -18.82 -26.98
N ASN A 327 -22.65 -18.70 -25.91
CA ASN A 327 -23.78 -17.76 -25.81
C ASN A 327 -23.69 -16.76 -24.65
N HIS A 328 -22.52 -16.59 -24.01
CA HIS A 328 -22.39 -15.60 -22.92
C HIS A 328 -22.52 -14.17 -23.49
N PRO A 329 -23.39 -13.29 -22.93
CA PRO A 329 -23.62 -11.94 -23.47
C PRO A 329 -22.35 -11.11 -23.67
N GLY A 330 -21.40 -11.21 -22.74
CA GLY A 330 -20.10 -10.54 -22.80
C GLY A 330 -19.11 -11.03 -23.86
N ARG A 331 -19.32 -12.21 -24.46
CA ARG A 331 -18.35 -12.82 -25.38
C ARG A 331 -18.11 -11.98 -26.62
N GLN A 332 -19.18 -11.42 -27.21
CA GLN A 332 -19.06 -10.61 -28.42
C GLN A 332 -18.22 -9.35 -28.15
N THR A 333 -18.49 -8.68 -27.02
CA THR A 333 -17.71 -7.52 -26.57
C THR A 333 -16.24 -7.89 -26.35
N TYR A 334 -15.98 -9.03 -25.69
CA TYR A 334 -14.61 -9.51 -25.48
C TYR A 334 -13.87 -9.73 -26.79
N MET A 335 -14.49 -10.46 -27.73
CA MET A 335 -13.86 -10.77 -29.01
C MET A 335 -13.60 -9.50 -29.82
N ALA A 336 -14.52 -8.54 -29.82
CA ALA A 336 -14.39 -7.29 -30.56
C ALA A 336 -13.40 -6.28 -29.95
N ARG A 337 -13.21 -6.28 -28.63
CA ARG A 337 -12.49 -5.20 -27.93
C ARG A 337 -11.26 -5.64 -27.14
N CYS A 338 -11.18 -6.89 -26.71
CA CYS A 338 -10.18 -7.36 -25.73
C CYS A 338 -9.27 -8.47 -26.29
N SER A 339 -9.81 -9.34 -27.16
CA SER A 339 -9.13 -10.56 -27.61
C SER A 339 -7.85 -10.32 -28.41
N SER A 340 -7.73 -9.17 -29.09
CA SER A 340 -6.52 -8.82 -29.85
C SER A 340 -5.29 -8.67 -28.95
N CYS A 341 -5.48 -8.28 -27.69
CA CYS A 341 -4.41 -8.17 -26.70
C CYS A 341 -4.37 -9.42 -25.81
N HIS A 342 -5.51 -9.82 -25.24
CA HIS A 342 -5.56 -10.88 -24.22
C HIS A 342 -5.69 -12.30 -24.78
N GLY A 343 -5.75 -12.46 -26.10
CA GLY A 343 -5.97 -13.73 -26.79
C GLY A 343 -7.44 -14.17 -26.74
N ALA A 344 -7.88 -14.97 -27.71
CA ALA A 344 -9.21 -15.59 -27.63
C ALA A 344 -9.30 -16.64 -26.50
N ASP A 345 -8.15 -17.11 -26.04
CA ASP A 345 -7.94 -18.15 -25.03
C ASP A 345 -7.59 -17.58 -23.64
N GLY A 346 -7.61 -16.25 -23.50
CA GLY A 346 -7.38 -15.53 -22.24
C GLY A 346 -5.96 -15.61 -21.71
N ARG A 347 -4.99 -16.12 -22.49
CA ARG A 347 -3.60 -16.32 -22.04
C ARG A 347 -2.74 -15.06 -22.09
N GLY A 348 -3.20 -14.01 -22.77
CA GLY A 348 -2.42 -12.79 -22.94
C GLY A 348 -1.17 -13.01 -23.79
N GLN A 349 -0.25 -12.04 -23.69
CA GLN A 349 1.02 -12.01 -24.42
C GLN A 349 2.10 -11.62 -23.42
N THR A 350 2.49 -12.58 -22.60
CA THR A 350 3.47 -12.38 -21.52
C THR A 350 4.82 -11.92 -22.08
N PRO A 351 5.54 -11.03 -21.41
CA PRO A 351 5.21 -10.41 -20.12
C PRO A 351 4.41 -9.10 -20.24
N TRP A 352 4.03 -8.69 -21.45
CA TRP A 352 3.49 -7.34 -21.72
C TRP A 352 1.98 -7.25 -21.50
N ILE A 353 1.24 -8.25 -21.97
CA ILE A 353 -0.21 -8.34 -21.76
C ILE A 353 -0.47 -9.50 -20.80
N PRO A 354 -0.99 -9.24 -19.58
CA PRO A 354 -1.15 -10.28 -18.58
C PRO A 354 -2.23 -11.29 -19.00
N PRO A 355 -2.11 -12.56 -18.57
CA PRO A 355 -3.18 -13.52 -18.71
C PRO A 355 -4.42 -13.05 -17.94
N LEU A 356 -5.61 -13.32 -18.47
CA LEU A 356 -6.88 -13.20 -17.76
C LEU A 356 -7.32 -14.58 -17.22
N ALA A 357 -6.89 -15.65 -17.88
CA ALA A 357 -7.05 -17.01 -17.42
C ALA A 357 -6.25 -17.24 -16.13
N GLY A 358 -6.93 -17.63 -15.06
CA GLY A 358 -6.35 -17.91 -13.75
C GLY A 358 -5.92 -16.68 -12.95
N ALA A 359 -5.93 -15.47 -13.53
CA ALA A 359 -5.47 -14.27 -12.85
C ALA A 359 -6.25 -14.00 -11.55
N THR A 360 -5.54 -13.65 -10.47
CA THR A 360 -6.15 -13.41 -9.16
C THR A 360 -7.23 -12.32 -9.20
N SER A 361 -7.03 -11.29 -10.02
CA SER A 361 -8.00 -10.22 -10.26
C SER A 361 -9.30 -10.70 -10.92
N MET A 362 -9.33 -11.92 -11.45
CA MET A 362 -10.52 -12.57 -12.01
C MET A 362 -11.14 -13.61 -11.08
N GLN A 363 -10.47 -14.00 -9.98
CA GLN A 363 -10.97 -15.03 -9.07
C GLN A 363 -11.73 -14.48 -7.86
N VAL A 364 -11.37 -13.28 -7.39
CA VAL A 364 -11.84 -12.79 -6.08
C VAL A 364 -12.86 -11.69 -6.25
N ASP A 365 -12.43 -10.44 -6.16
CA ASP A 365 -13.28 -9.27 -6.21
C ASP A 365 -13.29 -8.66 -7.62
N ALA A 366 -14.43 -8.16 -8.07
CA ALA A 366 -14.55 -7.59 -9.41
C ALA A 366 -14.01 -6.14 -9.49
N SER A 367 -13.81 -5.45 -8.38
CA SER A 367 -13.50 -4.01 -8.34
C SER A 367 -12.25 -3.65 -9.15
N SER A 368 -11.15 -4.40 -8.99
CA SER A 368 -9.95 -4.16 -9.80
C SER A 368 -10.21 -4.37 -11.29
N SER A 369 -10.95 -5.42 -11.66
CA SER A 369 -11.26 -5.70 -13.07
C SER A 369 -12.19 -4.64 -13.69
N ILE A 370 -13.18 -4.16 -12.92
CA ILE A 370 -14.07 -3.06 -13.30
C ILE A 370 -13.25 -1.79 -13.49
N ASN A 371 -12.43 -1.44 -12.50
CA ASN A 371 -11.62 -0.22 -12.52
C ASN A 371 -10.66 -0.22 -13.71
N VAL A 372 -9.96 -1.33 -13.97
CA VAL A 372 -9.06 -1.46 -15.12
C VAL A 372 -9.80 -1.36 -16.46
N VAL A 373 -10.98 -1.98 -16.61
CA VAL A 373 -11.75 -1.88 -17.86
C VAL A 373 -12.28 -0.45 -18.07
N LEU A 374 -12.78 0.20 -17.02
CA LEU A 374 -13.25 1.58 -17.10
C LEU A 374 -12.09 2.52 -17.42
N ASN A 375 -11.06 2.50 -16.59
CA ASN A 375 -10.09 3.57 -16.47
C ASN A 375 -8.76 3.27 -17.15
N GLY A 376 -8.55 2.03 -17.63
CA GLY A 376 -7.30 1.60 -18.23
C GLY A 376 -6.20 1.40 -17.19
N SER A 377 -4.98 1.14 -17.67
CA SER A 377 -3.80 1.02 -16.79
C SER A 377 -2.96 2.30 -16.82
N ALA A 378 -2.37 2.61 -15.66
CA ALA A 378 -1.29 3.60 -15.57
C ALA A 378 -0.07 3.13 -16.37
N ARG A 379 0.84 4.06 -16.67
CA ARG A 379 2.09 3.74 -17.37
C ARG A 379 3.11 3.20 -16.39
N ILE A 380 3.62 2.01 -16.66
CA ILE A 380 4.77 1.44 -15.99
C ILE A 380 6.02 2.08 -16.59
N VAL A 381 6.93 2.51 -15.73
CA VAL A 381 8.20 3.06 -16.16
C VAL A 381 9.32 2.33 -15.44
N ALA A 382 9.88 1.37 -16.14
CA ALA A 382 10.97 0.55 -15.65
C ALA A 382 12.30 1.15 -16.11
N HIS A 383 13.21 1.43 -15.17
CA HIS A 383 14.53 1.98 -15.48
C HIS A 383 14.48 3.27 -16.32
N GLY A 384 13.48 4.12 -16.07
CA GLY A 384 13.27 5.39 -16.78
C GLY A 384 12.64 5.26 -18.18
N VAL A 385 12.33 4.05 -18.64
CA VAL A 385 11.69 3.81 -19.95
C VAL A 385 10.19 3.54 -19.77
N PRO A 386 9.31 4.40 -20.30
CA PRO A 386 7.88 4.17 -20.20
C PRO A 386 7.41 3.11 -21.18
N ASP A 387 6.45 2.31 -20.75
CA ASP A 387 5.83 1.30 -21.60
C ASP A 387 5.22 1.89 -22.87
N ALA A 388 5.44 1.20 -23.98
CA ALA A 388 4.81 1.49 -25.26
C ALA A 388 3.30 1.17 -25.24
N TYR A 389 2.90 0.14 -24.48
CA TYR A 389 1.53 -0.35 -24.44
C TYR A 389 0.96 -0.27 -23.02
N ARG A 390 -0.27 0.23 -22.92
CA ARG A 390 -1.06 0.23 -21.70
C ARG A 390 -2.49 -0.16 -22.03
N MET A 391 -3.19 -0.77 -21.07
CA MET A 391 -4.58 -1.12 -21.27
C MET A 391 -5.41 0.17 -21.48
N PRO A 392 -6.13 0.31 -22.60
CA PRO A 392 -6.90 1.52 -22.88
C PRO A 392 -8.15 1.60 -21.98
N PRO A 393 -8.62 2.81 -21.66
CA PRO A 393 -9.88 2.98 -20.92
C PRO A 393 -11.10 2.75 -21.83
N TYR A 394 -12.05 1.94 -21.37
CA TYR A 394 -13.34 1.71 -22.05
C TYR A 394 -14.51 2.45 -21.43
N ARG A 395 -14.28 3.28 -20.40
CA ARG A 395 -15.32 4.09 -19.73
C ARG A 395 -16.28 4.77 -20.70
N LYS A 396 -15.79 5.43 -21.76
CA LYS A 396 -16.66 6.13 -22.72
C LYS A 396 -17.23 5.22 -23.83
N GLN A 397 -16.73 4.00 -23.94
CA GLN A 397 -17.01 3.09 -25.06
C GLN A 397 -17.98 1.97 -24.68
N LEU A 398 -18.02 1.59 -23.40
CA LEU A 398 -18.88 0.54 -22.87
C LEU A 398 -19.81 1.10 -21.80
N THR A 399 -21.09 0.75 -21.92
CA THR A 399 -22.08 0.94 -20.85
C THR A 399 -21.74 0.10 -19.62
N ASP A 400 -22.36 0.41 -18.49
CA ASP A 400 -22.20 -0.38 -17.25
C ASP A 400 -22.62 -1.83 -17.43
N ARG A 401 -23.73 -2.04 -18.15
CA ARG A 401 -24.20 -3.37 -18.51
C ARG A 401 -23.18 -4.14 -19.35
N GLN A 402 -22.68 -3.54 -20.44
CA GLN A 402 -21.70 -4.21 -21.31
C GLN A 402 -20.40 -4.53 -20.58
N THR A 403 -19.99 -3.64 -19.66
CA THR A 403 -18.81 -3.83 -18.81
C THR A 403 -19.01 -5.01 -17.86
N ALA A 404 -20.16 -5.09 -17.19
CA ALA A 404 -20.49 -6.23 -16.33
C ALA A 404 -20.55 -7.54 -17.12
N GLU A 405 -21.21 -7.54 -18.27
CA GLU A 405 -21.33 -8.72 -19.14
C GLU A 405 -19.96 -9.23 -19.63
N VAL A 406 -19.06 -8.34 -20.09
CA VAL A 406 -17.72 -8.77 -20.54
C VAL A 406 -16.86 -9.27 -19.38
N LEU A 407 -16.98 -8.70 -18.19
CA LEU A 407 -16.26 -9.17 -17.01
C LEU A 407 -16.79 -10.52 -16.54
N ASN A 408 -18.11 -10.74 -16.55
CA ASN A 408 -18.69 -12.05 -16.19
C ASN A 408 -18.23 -13.13 -17.16
N PHE A 409 -18.13 -12.83 -18.46
CA PHE A 409 -17.53 -13.74 -19.45
C PHE A 409 -16.10 -14.11 -19.05
N ILE A 410 -15.25 -13.13 -18.77
CA ILE A 410 -13.84 -13.36 -18.39
C ILE A 410 -13.74 -14.15 -17.08
N ARG A 411 -14.55 -13.81 -16.07
CA ARG A 411 -14.49 -14.39 -14.72
C ARG A 411 -15.07 -15.80 -14.62
N THR A 412 -15.78 -16.25 -15.64
CA THR A 412 -16.32 -17.62 -15.75
C THR A 412 -15.65 -18.45 -16.86
N SER A 413 -14.80 -17.82 -17.69
CA SER A 413 -14.06 -18.51 -18.75
C SER A 413 -12.71 -19.06 -18.29
N TRP A 414 -12.18 -20.02 -19.04
CA TRP A 414 -10.82 -20.56 -18.87
C TRP A 414 -10.53 -21.10 -17.45
N GLY A 415 -11.54 -21.71 -16.83
CA GLY A 415 -11.45 -22.28 -15.48
C GLY A 415 -11.53 -21.24 -14.36
N ASN A 416 -11.78 -19.97 -14.68
CA ASN A 416 -12.04 -18.94 -13.68
C ASN A 416 -13.35 -19.22 -12.91
N GLN A 417 -13.35 -18.92 -11.62
CA GLN A 417 -14.49 -19.14 -10.72
C GLN A 417 -14.86 -17.86 -9.96
N GLY A 418 -14.61 -16.71 -10.57
CA GLY A 418 -14.91 -15.42 -9.95
C GLY A 418 -16.41 -15.18 -9.88
N ALA A 419 -16.89 -14.67 -8.74
CA ALA A 419 -18.28 -14.26 -8.60
C ALA A 419 -18.66 -13.22 -9.69
N GLU A 420 -19.85 -13.34 -10.25
CA GLU A 420 -20.37 -12.38 -11.22
C GLU A 420 -20.54 -10.98 -10.61
N THR A 421 -20.45 -9.96 -11.46
CA THR A 421 -20.75 -8.57 -11.16
C THR A 421 -21.94 -8.07 -11.97
N ASP A 422 -22.46 -6.89 -11.63
CA ASP A 422 -23.63 -6.31 -12.27
C ASP A 422 -23.39 -4.85 -12.70
N ALA A 423 -24.32 -4.30 -13.47
CA ALA A 423 -24.24 -2.93 -13.96
C ALA A 423 -24.24 -1.89 -12.83
N LYS A 424 -24.86 -2.20 -11.68
CA LYS A 424 -24.92 -1.28 -10.55
C LYS A 424 -23.53 -1.11 -9.93
N ALA A 425 -22.82 -2.21 -9.68
CA ALA A 425 -21.46 -2.19 -9.18
C ALA A 425 -20.51 -1.42 -10.12
N VAL A 426 -20.67 -1.59 -11.44
CA VAL A 426 -19.90 -0.82 -12.43
C VAL A 426 -20.23 0.67 -12.36
N GLY A 427 -21.52 1.03 -12.29
CA GLY A 427 -21.95 2.43 -12.17
C GLY A 427 -21.41 3.12 -10.90
N GLU A 428 -21.46 2.43 -9.76
CA GLU A 428 -20.90 2.95 -8.50
C GLU A 428 -19.40 3.19 -8.58
N LEU A 429 -18.63 2.26 -9.16
CA LEU A 429 -17.19 2.46 -9.36
C LEU A 429 -16.91 3.54 -10.40
N ARG A 430 -17.71 3.63 -11.45
CA ARG A 430 -17.60 4.68 -12.45
C ARG A 430 -17.71 6.04 -11.78
N GLU A 431 -18.72 6.29 -10.96
CA GLU A 431 -18.88 7.59 -10.29
C GLU A 431 -17.73 7.95 -9.34
N LYS A 432 -17.09 6.94 -8.72
CA LYS A 432 -16.06 7.12 -7.69
C LYS A 432 -14.62 7.10 -8.21
N THR A 433 -14.41 6.75 -9.48
CA THR A 433 -13.07 6.57 -10.06
C THR A 433 -12.91 7.35 -11.35
N ASP A 434 -11.67 7.75 -11.63
CA ASP A 434 -11.30 8.49 -12.83
C ASP A 434 -10.40 7.68 -13.76
N PRO A 435 -10.37 8.00 -15.07
CA PRO A 435 -9.43 7.40 -16.01
C PRO A 435 -7.99 7.49 -15.53
N ALA A 436 -7.21 6.43 -15.71
CA ALA A 436 -5.81 6.42 -15.34
C ALA A 436 -5.05 7.52 -16.08
N SER A 437 -4.29 8.33 -15.34
CA SER A 437 -3.56 9.47 -15.90
C SER A 437 -2.64 9.04 -17.03
N SER A 438 -2.50 9.88 -18.06
CA SER A 438 -1.46 9.73 -19.08
C SER A 438 -0.11 10.22 -18.61
N SER A 439 -0.05 11.05 -17.57
CA SER A 439 1.21 11.49 -16.96
C SER A 439 1.83 10.34 -16.17
N VAL A 440 3.08 10.04 -16.50
CA VAL A 440 3.95 9.22 -15.66
C VAL A 440 4.46 10.11 -14.55
N ILE A 441 4.35 9.66 -13.31
CA ILE A 441 5.01 10.30 -12.18
C ILE A 441 6.09 9.34 -11.67
N ILE A 442 7.31 9.47 -12.21
CA ILE A 442 8.50 9.04 -11.46
C ILE A 442 8.94 10.25 -10.67
N LEU A 443 8.78 10.16 -9.37
CA LEU A 443 9.24 11.21 -8.51
C LEU A 443 10.74 11.03 -8.31
N GLN A 444 11.47 12.03 -8.82
CA GLN A 444 12.89 12.17 -8.50
C GLN A 444 13.01 12.45 -7.01
N MET A 445 14.07 11.96 -6.38
CA MET A 445 14.34 12.29 -4.98
C MET A 445 15.18 13.56 -4.82
N ARG A 446 15.74 14.09 -5.91
CA ARG A 446 16.69 15.22 -5.92
C ARG A 446 16.56 16.13 -7.14
#